data_AF-A0A960UCW2-F1
#
_entry.id   AF-A0A960UCW2-F1
#
_cell.length_a   1.000
_cell.length_b   1.000
_cell.length_c   1.000
_cell.angle_alpha   90.00
_cell.angle_beta   90.00
_cell.angle_gamma   90.00
#
_symmetry.space_group_name_H-M   'P 1'
#
loop_
_entity.id
_entity.type
_entity.pdbx_description
1 polymer ?
#
loop_
_entity_poly.entity_id
_entity_poly.type
_entity_poly.pdbx_seq_one_letter_code
_entity_poly.pdbx_strand_id
1 'polypeptide(L)' 'DLNKVKSLVGRGANVNYGRRSGRCFKGATPLWEATNQYKYEIASYLVSKGADVNKQDDYGWTPLYLTAQKGPWTLLNYY' A
#
# COMPACT_ATOMS: atom_id res chain seq x y z
N ASP A 1 6.33 3.11 -10.59
CA ASP A 1 6.03 4.27 -11.44
C ASP A 1 4.56 4.61 -11.28
N LEU A 2 4.23 5.87 -11.03
CA LEU A 2 2.86 6.28 -10.72
C LEU A 2 1.92 6.15 -11.92
N ASN A 3 2.39 6.43 -13.14
CA ASN A 3 1.57 6.35 -14.35
C ASN A 3 1.12 4.92 -14.63
N LYS A 4 2.01 3.94 -14.42
CA LYS A 4 1.64 2.52 -14.48
C LYS A 4 0.57 2.16 -13.45
N VAL A 5 0.70 2.63 -12.20
CA VAL A 5 -0.30 2.38 -11.16
C VAL A 5 -1.65 3.00 -11.52
N LYS A 6 -1.67 4.26 -11.95
CA LYS A 6 -2.89 4.95 -12.42
C LYS A 6 -3.58 4.21 -13.55
N SER A 7 -2.82 3.74 -14.54
CA SER A 7 -3.34 2.97 -15.67
C SER A 7 -3.99 1.66 -15.22
N LEU A 8 -3.35 0.91 -14.32
CA LEU A 8 -3.90 -0.35 -13.80
C LEU A 8 -5.17 -0.13 -12.97
N VAL A 9 -5.18 0.85 -12.08
CA VAL A 9 -6.36 1.20 -11.29
C VAL A 9 -7.50 1.67 -12.20
N GLY A 10 -7.21 2.45 -13.25
CA GLY A 10 -8.18 2.86 -14.25
C GLY A 10 -8.79 1.69 -15.06
N ARG A 11 -8.08 0.55 -15.14
CA ARG A 11 -8.58 -0.69 -15.75
C ARG A 11 -9.32 -1.60 -14.76
N GLY A 12 -9.59 -1.13 -13.54
CA GLY A 12 -10.30 -1.90 -12.51
C GLY A 12 -9.41 -2.81 -11.68
N ALA A 13 -8.08 -2.59 -11.63
CA ALA A 13 -7.22 -3.33 -10.72
C ALA A 13 -7.65 -3.10 -9.26
N ASN A 14 -7.79 -4.20 -8.50
CA ASN A 14 -8.15 -4.15 -7.09
C ASN A 14 -6.99 -3.60 -6.24
N VAL A 15 -7.16 -2.40 -5.69
CA VAL A 15 -6.16 -1.71 -4.86
C VAL A 15 -5.87 -2.41 -3.53
N ASN A 16 -6.72 -3.35 -3.12
CA ASN A 16 -6.60 -4.13 -1.88
C ASN A 16 -6.18 -5.59 -2.12
N TYR A 17 -5.73 -5.91 -3.33
CA TYR A 17 -5.30 -7.26 -3.67
C TYR A 17 -3.96 -7.60 -2.98
N GLY A 18 -4.03 -8.44 -1.96
CA GLY A 18 -2.85 -8.94 -1.26
C GLY A 18 -2.04 -9.91 -2.13
N ARG A 19 -0.72 -9.75 -2.11
CA ARG A 19 0.23 -10.66 -2.77
C ARG A 19 0.02 -12.10 -2.30
N ARG A 20 -0.24 -13.04 -3.22
CA ARG A 20 -0.53 -14.46 -2.86
C ARG A 20 0.71 -15.34 -2.69
N SER A 21 1.86 -14.96 -3.25
CA SER A 21 3.06 -15.79 -3.28
C SER A 21 4.30 -15.02 -2.85
N GLY A 22 5.14 -15.56 -1.97
CA GLY A 22 6.35 -14.92 -1.48
C GLY A 22 6.83 -15.57 -0.19
N ARG A 23 8.13 -15.43 0.13
CA ARG A 23 8.70 -15.96 1.39
C ARG A 23 8.43 -15.05 2.60
N CYS A 24 8.19 -13.76 2.37
CA CYS A 24 7.87 -12.76 3.39
C CYS A 24 6.72 -11.87 2.90
N PHE A 25 5.94 -11.31 3.82
CA PHE A 25 4.88 -10.33 3.56
C PHE A 25 3.84 -10.82 2.54
N LYS A 26 3.52 -12.11 2.58
CA LYS A 26 2.34 -12.63 1.87
C LYS A 26 1.11 -11.91 2.43
N GLY A 27 0.16 -11.55 1.57
CA GLY A 27 -0.95 -10.68 1.94
C GLY A 27 -0.64 -9.18 1.80
N ALA A 28 0.62 -8.77 1.59
CA ALA A 28 0.98 -7.38 1.34
C ALA A 28 0.17 -6.78 0.17
N THR A 29 -0.48 -5.65 0.45
CA THR A 29 -1.27 -4.90 -0.53
C THR A 29 -0.39 -3.96 -1.37
N PRO A 30 -0.91 -3.43 -2.49
CA PRO A 30 -0.25 -2.34 -3.22
C PRO A 30 0.16 -1.17 -2.31
N LEU A 31 -0.66 -0.85 -1.31
CA LEU A 31 -0.36 0.21 -0.34
C LEU A 31 0.81 -0.17 0.58
N TRP A 32 0.81 -1.39 1.10
CA TRP A 32 1.92 -1.93 1.89
C TRP A 32 3.25 -1.81 1.13
N GLU A 33 3.27 -2.23 -0.14
CA GLU A 33 4.49 -2.21 -0.96
C GLU A 33 4.94 -0.78 -1.28
N ALA A 34 4.00 0.13 -1.56
CA ALA A 34 4.31 1.53 -1.80
C ALA A 34 4.95 2.18 -0.55
N THR A 35 4.41 1.92 0.64
CA THR A 35 4.97 2.41 1.91
C THR A 35 6.34 1.78 2.20
N ASN A 36 6.50 0.45 2.02
CA ASN A 36 7.77 -0.24 2.25
C ASN A 36 8.90 0.22 1.31
N GLN A 37 8.56 0.64 0.08
CA GLN A 37 9.51 1.17 -0.90
C GLN A 37 9.66 2.70 -0.85
N TYR A 38 9.11 3.38 0.16
CA TYR A 38 9.17 4.84 0.31
C TYR A 38 8.53 5.61 -0.88
N LYS A 39 7.59 4.99 -1.60
CA LYS A 39 6.91 5.57 -2.78
C LYS A 39 5.64 6.30 -2.36
N TYR A 40 5.82 7.39 -1.63
CA TYR A 40 4.71 8.09 -0.96
C TYR A 40 3.67 8.66 -1.91
N GLU A 41 4.07 9.15 -3.08
CA GLU A 41 3.11 9.64 -4.09
C GLU A 41 2.17 8.52 -4.57
N ILE A 42 2.71 7.30 -4.70
CA ILE A 42 1.91 6.11 -5.04
C ILE A 42 1.02 5.72 -3.85
N ALA A 43 1.55 5.76 -2.62
CA ALA A 43 0.77 5.47 -1.42
C ALA A 43 -0.43 6.43 -1.27
N SER A 44 -0.20 7.74 -1.39
CA SER A 44 -1.28 8.75 -1.34
C SER A 44 -2.31 8.54 -2.45
N TYR A 45 -1.86 8.22 -3.67
CA TYR A 45 -2.78 7.89 -4.75
C TYR A 45 -3.63 6.66 -4.42
N LEU A 46 -3.02 5.58 -3.91
CA LEU A 46 -3.75 4.37 -3.54
C LEU A 46 -4.77 4.62 -2.41
N VAL A 47 -4.41 5.39 -1.38
CA VAL A 47 -5.36 5.81 -0.33
C VAL A 47 -6.52 6.61 -0.92
N SER A 48 -6.25 7.54 -1.83
CA SER A 48 -7.30 8.30 -2.54
C SER A 48 -8.23 7.42 -3.39
N LYS A 49 -7.83 6.17 -3.66
CA LYS A 49 -8.61 5.18 -4.42
C LYS A 49 -9.25 4.12 -3.53
N GLY A 50 -9.27 4.33 -2.21
CA GLY A 50 -9.92 3.42 -1.26
C GLY A 50 -9.07 2.20 -0.89
N ALA A 51 -7.74 2.34 -0.94
CA ALA A 51 -6.87 1.33 -0.35
C ALA A 51 -7.14 1.23 1.17
N ASP A 52 -7.31 0.00 1.63
CA ASP A 52 -7.53 -0.34 3.03
C ASP A 52 -6.22 -0.20 3.80
N VAL A 53 -6.17 0.92 4.53
CA VAL A 53 -5.08 1.35 5.40
C VAL A 53 -4.81 0.38 6.56
N ASN A 54 -5.80 -0.44 6.92
CA ASN A 54 -5.76 -1.39 8.04
C ASN A 54 -5.56 -2.84 7.58
N LYS A 55 -5.50 -3.10 6.28
CA LYS A 55 -5.32 -4.45 5.77
C LYS A 55 -3.99 -5.02 6.23
N GLN A 56 -4.06 -6.12 6.96
CA GLN A 56 -2.89 -6.82 7.44
C GLN A 56 -2.35 -7.78 6.38
N ASP A 57 -1.03 -7.93 6.35
CA ASP A 57 -0.39 -9.08 5.72
C ASP A 57 -0.55 -10.34 6.59
N ASP A 58 -0.08 -11.48 6.11
CA ASP A 58 -0.17 -12.78 6.80
C ASP A 58 0.64 -12.80 8.12
N TYR A 59 1.49 -11.79 8.37
CA TYR A 59 2.24 -11.60 9.62
C TYR A 59 1.56 -10.60 10.58
N GLY A 60 0.38 -10.08 10.22
CA GLY A 60 -0.37 -9.11 11.01
C GLY A 60 0.10 -7.67 10.82
N TRP A 61 1.01 -7.39 9.88
CA TRP A 61 1.56 -6.04 9.70
C TRP A 61 0.66 -5.20 8.81
N THR A 62 0.34 -3.99 9.27
CA THR A 62 -0.44 -3.02 8.51
C THR A 62 0.45 -2.05 7.74
N PRO A 63 -0.05 -1.44 6.65
CA PRO A 63 0.59 -0.28 6.04
C PRO A 63 0.88 0.85 7.05
N LEU A 64 -0.01 1.09 8.01
CA LEU A 64 0.21 2.07 9.09
C LEU A 64 1.43 1.73 9.95
N TYR A 65 1.60 0.47 10.35
CA TYR A 65 2.77 0.01 11.11
C TYR A 65 4.09 0.30 10.37
N LEU A 66 4.11 0.11 9.06
CA LEU A 66 5.27 0.47 8.23
C LEU A 66 5.48 1.99 8.16
N THR A 67 4.41 2.77 8.09
CA THR A 67 4.49 4.23 8.01
C THR A 67 5.10 4.81 9.29
N ALA A 68 4.76 4.26 10.45
CA ALA A 68 5.37 4.64 11.73
C ALA A 68 6.88 4.33 11.80
N GLN A 69 7.34 3.26 11.14
CA GLN A 69 8.76 2.90 11.12
C GLN A 69 9.58 3.56 10.01
N LYS A 70 8.95 3.84 8.86
CA LYS A 70 9.66 4.13 7.61
C LYS A 70 9.11 5.34 6.84
N GLY A 71 7.93 5.86 7.20
CA GLY A 71 7.19 6.81 6.39
C GLY A 71 7.28 8.27 6.86
N PRO A 72 6.89 9.23 6.00
CA PRO A 72 6.77 10.64 6.33
C PRO A 72 5.52 10.84 7.18
N TRP A 73 5.62 11.78 8.12
CA TRP A 73 4.51 12.16 8.99
C TRP A 73 3.24 12.58 8.24
N THR A 74 3.37 13.12 7.03
CA THR A 74 2.22 13.54 6.21
C THR A 74 1.33 12.38 5.81
N LEU A 75 1.88 11.17 5.64
CA LEU A 75 1.08 10.00 5.33
C LEU A 75 0.24 9.58 6.53
N LEU A 76 0.74 9.67 7.77
CA LEU A 76 0.00 9.31 8.99
C LEU A 76 -1.36 10.01 9.11
N ASN A 77 -1.48 11.24 8.59
CA ASN A 77 -2.76 11.96 8.61
C ASN A 77 -3.81 11.41 7.63
N TYR A 78 -3.42 10.56 6.69
CA TYR A 78 -4.31 9.88 5.75
C TYR A 78 -4.71 8.46 6.19
N TYR A 79 -4.07 7.92 7.24
CA TYR A 79 -4.36 6.61 7.83
C TYR A 79 -5.27 6.77 9.05
#